data_AF-A0A9X8Y8K0-F1
#
_entry.id   AF-A0A9X8Y8K0-F1
#
_cell.length_a   1.000
_cell.length_b   1.000
_cell.length_c   1.000
_cell.angle_alpha   90.00
_cell.angle_beta   90.00
_cell.angle_gamma   90.00
#
_symmetry.space_group_name_H-M   'P 1'
#
loop_
_entity.id
_entity.type
_entity.pdbx_description
1 polymer ?
#
loop_
_entity_poly.entity_id
_entity_poly.type
_entity_poly.pdbx_seq_one_letter_code
_entity_poly.pdbx_strand_id
1 'polypeptide(L)'
;MKRWILAAAALLLLFGCSAKSPAPTPSEPQEPPAQEQPDYDAADPPTSSQDLSAPSARSYLDRLVEDTASELTTPDMTEFEKAKAAFDYMIENTVFDEPIGLELWRVRADGEEAPTFVEQRALSPLRFGVGMCEDYAAALALLLQGLGLEAEYVPGLTYSLQGNLVDHAWTMVKVDGVWYHLDSQLEDNVSRNGAIRYRYFMKSDASMARSHVWGQSLIGSGLLTPEQNAEIEENFLAPSCPQDCPTPPEHVLAEAPAPNLPALKQRVREELAAYESEHGALPPMEPSAPPLFGLAGFGPEDEG
;
A
#
# COMPACT_ATOMS: atom_id res chain seq x y z
N MET A 1 20.95 -24.96 48.95
CA MET A 1 21.24 -26.35 49.38
C MET A 1 20.21 -26.73 50.44
N LYS A 2 19.38 -27.78 50.40
CA LYS A 2 19.09 -28.92 49.48
C LYS A 2 17.52 -29.07 49.46
N ARG A 3 16.80 -29.36 48.36
CA ARG A 3 16.47 -30.69 47.75
C ARG A 3 16.09 -31.79 48.79
N TRP A 4 15.13 -32.73 48.67
CA TRP A 4 14.58 -33.58 47.57
C TRP A 4 13.15 -34.11 47.96
N ILE A 5 12.51 -35.12 47.32
CA ILE A 5 11.85 -35.16 45.98
C ILE A 5 10.90 -36.41 45.86
N LEU A 6 9.75 -36.33 45.13
CA LEU A 6 8.86 -37.46 44.66
C LEU A 6 8.20 -38.36 45.77
N ALA A 7 7.24 -39.28 45.54
CA ALA A 7 6.55 -39.86 44.37
C ALA A 7 5.10 -40.33 44.78
N ALA A 8 4.06 -40.27 43.95
CA ALA A 8 3.58 -41.26 42.95
C ALA A 8 2.49 -42.25 43.44
N ALA A 9 1.73 -42.83 42.49
CA ALA A 9 0.54 -43.67 42.70
C ALA A 9 0.58 -44.97 41.87
N ALA A 10 -0.49 -45.80 42.02
CA ALA A 10 -0.99 -46.87 41.13
C ALA A 10 -0.71 -48.36 41.47
N LEU A 11 -1.82 -49.15 41.52
CA LEU A 11 -2.02 -50.62 41.45
C LEU A 11 -3.55 -50.86 41.63
N LEU A 12 -4.31 -51.82 41.07
CA LEU A 12 -4.16 -52.91 40.06
C LEU A 12 -5.15 -52.63 38.88
N LEU A 13 -4.94 -53.03 37.62
CA LEU A 13 -5.01 -54.37 36.97
C LEU A 13 -6.35 -55.12 37.05
N LEU A 14 -6.95 -55.43 35.89
CA LEU A 14 -7.27 -56.80 35.44
C LEU A 14 -7.57 -56.83 33.91
N PHE A 15 -7.34 -57.99 33.27
CA PHE A 15 -7.32 -58.20 31.81
C PHE A 15 -8.57 -58.92 31.27
N GLY A 16 -8.89 -58.72 29.97
CA GLY A 16 -9.81 -59.56 29.20
C GLY A 16 -9.65 -59.35 27.68
N CYS A 17 -9.35 -60.41 26.93
CA CYS A 17 -8.84 -60.33 25.55
C CYS A 17 -9.92 -60.44 24.46
N SER A 18 -9.78 -59.73 23.33
CA SER A 18 -9.84 -60.33 21.98
C SER A 18 -9.53 -59.37 20.82
N ALA A 19 -9.00 -59.96 19.74
CA ALA A 19 -8.93 -59.50 18.34
C ALA A 19 -8.30 -58.12 18.03
N LYS A 20 -7.15 -58.18 17.35
CA LYS A 20 -6.41 -57.03 16.80
C LYS A 20 -6.70 -56.90 15.31
N SER A 21 -7.50 -55.92 14.90
CA SER A 21 -7.62 -55.56 13.47
C SER A 21 -6.33 -54.92 12.96
N PRO A 22 -5.97 -55.08 11.68
CA PRO A 22 -4.81 -54.40 11.10
C PRO A 22 -5.03 -52.88 11.04
N ALA A 23 -3.95 -52.12 11.23
CA ALA A 23 -3.98 -50.69 10.97
C ALA A 23 -4.20 -50.43 9.46
N PRO A 24 -4.97 -49.40 9.07
CA PRO A 24 -5.06 -49.01 7.68
C PRO A 24 -3.70 -48.54 7.18
N THR A 25 -3.31 -49.01 6.00
CA THR A 25 -2.12 -48.53 5.28
C THR A 25 -2.26 -47.04 4.99
N PRO A 26 -1.22 -46.20 5.20
CA PRO A 26 -1.29 -44.81 4.78
C PRO A 26 -1.51 -44.76 3.27
N SER A 27 -2.60 -44.11 2.86
CA SER A 27 -2.86 -43.84 1.45
C SER A 27 -1.99 -42.67 1.01
N GLU A 28 -1.39 -42.81 -0.16
CA GLU A 28 -0.58 -41.79 -0.81
C GLU A 28 -1.40 -40.49 -0.98
N PRO A 29 -0.83 -39.30 -0.73
CA PRO A 29 -1.57 -38.05 -0.91
C PRO A 29 -1.99 -37.91 -2.37
N GLN A 30 -3.31 -37.92 -2.63
CA GLN A 30 -3.80 -37.55 -3.95
C GLN A 30 -3.58 -36.04 -4.13
N GLU A 31 -2.82 -35.66 -5.16
CA GLU A 31 -2.78 -34.28 -5.60
C GLU A 31 -4.22 -33.79 -5.86
N PRO A 32 -4.65 -32.66 -5.26
CA PRO A 32 -5.89 -32.03 -5.68
C PRO A 32 -5.75 -31.63 -7.16
N PRO A 33 -6.83 -31.68 -7.95
CA PRO A 33 -6.77 -31.22 -9.33
C PRO A 33 -6.29 -29.76 -9.35
N ALA A 34 -5.32 -29.47 -10.23
CA ALA A 34 -4.82 -28.12 -10.42
C ALA A 34 -6.00 -27.18 -10.70
N GLN A 35 -6.31 -26.31 -9.75
CA GLN A 35 -7.23 -25.21 -10.00
C GLN A 35 -6.46 -24.20 -10.84
N GLU A 36 -6.91 -24.02 -12.07
CA GLU A 36 -6.39 -22.96 -12.94
C GLU A 36 -6.50 -21.63 -12.18
N GLN A 37 -5.39 -20.91 -12.08
CA GLN A 37 -5.42 -19.53 -11.61
C GLN A 37 -6.36 -18.75 -12.54
N PRO A 38 -7.13 -17.76 -12.03
CA PRO A 38 -7.79 -16.84 -12.93
C PRO A 38 -6.71 -16.21 -13.80
N ASP A 39 -6.81 -16.41 -15.12
CA ASP A 39 -5.97 -15.69 -16.05
C ASP A 39 -6.33 -14.22 -15.89
N TYR A 40 -5.36 -13.40 -15.47
CA TYR A 40 -5.51 -11.95 -15.45
C TYR A 40 -5.36 -11.40 -16.88
N ASP A 41 -6.15 -11.97 -17.79
CA ASP A 41 -6.66 -11.34 -18.99
C ASP A 41 -7.48 -10.12 -18.52
N ALA A 42 -6.78 -9.02 -18.30
CA ALA A 42 -7.38 -7.70 -18.21
C ALA A 42 -7.89 -7.30 -19.60
N ALA A 43 -8.97 -7.97 -20.04
CA ALA A 43 -9.87 -7.41 -21.02
C ALA A 43 -10.42 -6.11 -20.44
N ASP A 44 -10.37 -5.03 -21.21
CA ASP A 44 -10.82 -3.72 -20.75
C ASP A 44 -12.26 -3.79 -20.21
N PRO A 45 -12.60 -3.06 -19.13
CA PRO A 45 -13.95 -3.04 -18.61
C PRO A 45 -14.94 -2.58 -19.71
N PRO A 46 -16.13 -3.20 -19.81
CA PRO A 46 -17.06 -2.90 -20.88
C PRO A 46 -17.48 -1.43 -20.80
N THR A 47 -17.33 -0.71 -21.92
CA THR A 47 -17.58 0.73 -22.01
C THR A 47 -19.06 1.05 -21.76
N SER A 48 -19.39 1.30 -20.50
CA SER A 48 -20.69 1.83 -20.08
C SER A 48 -20.80 3.28 -20.55
N SER A 49 -21.67 3.53 -21.52
CA SER A 49 -21.86 4.86 -22.10
C SER A 49 -22.59 5.79 -21.12
N GLN A 50 -21.83 6.55 -20.33
CA GLN A 50 -22.32 7.76 -19.65
C GLN A 50 -21.42 8.95 -19.99
N ASP A 51 -22.07 10.10 -20.19
CA ASP A 51 -21.48 11.33 -20.72
C ASP A 51 -20.69 12.05 -19.62
N LEU A 52 -19.36 11.97 -19.70
CA LEU A 52 -18.42 12.74 -18.89
C LEU A 52 -17.62 13.67 -19.80
N SER A 53 -17.51 14.93 -19.41
CA SER A 53 -16.86 15.99 -20.19
C SER A 53 -15.41 15.67 -20.56
N ALA A 54 -15.04 16.01 -21.80
CA ALA A 54 -13.74 15.89 -22.46
C ALA A 54 -12.57 15.31 -21.61
N PRO A 55 -12.07 14.11 -21.94
CA PRO A 55 -11.10 13.40 -21.11
C PRO A 55 -9.66 13.94 -21.24
N SER A 56 -8.88 13.85 -20.17
CA SER A 56 -7.46 14.23 -20.09
C SER A 56 -6.63 13.09 -19.47
N ALA A 57 -5.33 13.24 -19.15
CA ALA A 57 -4.59 12.19 -18.44
C ALA A 57 -5.15 11.87 -17.05
N ARG A 58 -5.79 12.87 -16.43
CA ARG A 58 -6.65 12.69 -15.26
C ARG A 58 -7.61 11.53 -15.46
N SER A 59 -8.29 11.45 -16.61
CA SER A 59 -9.28 10.40 -16.88
C SER A 59 -8.76 8.95 -16.81
N TYR A 60 -7.48 8.67 -17.07
CA TYR A 60 -6.99 7.29 -16.90
C TYR A 60 -6.85 6.92 -15.42
N LEU A 61 -6.28 7.83 -14.63
CA LEU A 61 -6.11 7.63 -13.19
C LEU A 61 -7.45 7.75 -12.45
N ASP A 62 -8.29 8.72 -12.81
CA ASP A 62 -9.64 8.89 -12.29
C ASP A 62 -10.46 7.62 -12.51
N ARG A 63 -10.38 6.98 -13.69
CA ARG A 63 -10.99 5.66 -13.96
C ARG A 63 -10.43 4.57 -13.03
N LEU A 64 -9.10 4.45 -12.89
CA LEU A 64 -8.51 3.47 -11.96
C LEU A 64 -8.96 3.69 -10.50
N VAL A 65 -9.04 4.95 -10.07
CA VAL A 65 -9.49 5.32 -8.72
C VAL A 65 -10.98 5.03 -8.56
N GLU A 66 -11.83 5.40 -9.52
CA GLU A 66 -13.29 5.17 -9.48
C GLU A 66 -13.63 3.68 -9.51
N ASP A 67 -13.03 2.92 -10.44
CA ASP A 67 -13.21 1.46 -10.55
C ASP A 67 -12.85 0.80 -9.21
N THR A 68 -11.63 1.04 -8.69
CA THR A 68 -11.18 0.49 -7.41
C THR A 68 -12.06 0.93 -6.24
N ALA A 69 -12.38 2.22 -6.12
CA ALA A 69 -13.20 2.77 -5.05
C ALA A 69 -14.63 2.19 -5.04
N SER A 70 -15.17 1.87 -6.22
CA SER A 70 -16.48 1.24 -6.38
C SER A 70 -16.51 -0.22 -5.92
N GLU A 71 -15.42 -0.96 -6.08
CA GLU A 71 -15.29 -2.34 -5.59
C GLU A 71 -15.13 -2.40 -4.06
N LEU A 72 -14.50 -1.38 -3.46
CA LEU A 72 -14.20 -1.34 -2.03
C LEU A 72 -15.38 -0.95 -1.14
N THR A 73 -16.43 -0.32 -1.67
CA THR A 73 -17.42 0.35 -0.84
C THR A 73 -18.87 0.10 -1.20
N THR A 74 -19.75 0.35 -0.22
CA THR A 74 -21.21 0.32 -0.41
C THR A 74 -21.82 1.64 0.09
N PRO A 75 -23.01 2.04 -0.40
CA PRO A 75 -23.59 3.36 -0.10
C PRO A 75 -23.81 3.65 1.40
N ASP A 76 -23.97 2.60 2.22
CA ASP A 76 -24.26 2.71 3.65
C ASP A 76 -23.00 2.78 4.55
N MET A 77 -21.79 2.72 3.97
CA MET A 77 -20.53 2.80 4.75
C MET A 77 -20.29 4.19 5.34
N THR A 78 -19.91 4.21 6.63
CA THR A 78 -19.39 5.39 7.33
C THR A 78 -18.04 5.83 6.77
N GLU A 79 -17.64 7.08 7.04
CA GLU A 79 -16.32 7.60 6.66
C GLU A 79 -15.17 6.75 7.23
N PHE A 80 -15.31 6.25 8.46
CA PHE A 80 -14.35 5.31 9.07
C PHE A 80 -14.27 3.97 8.32
N GLU A 81 -15.41 3.39 7.92
CA GLU A 81 -15.44 2.13 7.18
C GLU A 81 -14.85 2.26 5.78
N LYS A 82 -15.15 3.36 5.08
CA LYS A 82 -14.52 3.72 3.79
C LYS A 82 -13.00 3.84 3.93
N ALA A 83 -12.53 4.60 4.93
CA ALA A 83 -11.11 4.79 5.17
C ALA A 83 -10.41 3.49 5.56
N LYS A 84 -11.07 2.62 6.32
CA LYS A 84 -10.57 1.29 6.65
C LYS A 84 -10.49 0.38 5.42
N ALA A 85 -11.51 0.36 4.57
CA ALA A 85 -11.55 -0.46 3.35
C ALA A 85 -10.43 -0.08 2.37
N ALA A 86 -10.20 1.22 2.15
CA ALA A 86 -9.06 1.68 1.33
C ALA A 86 -7.70 1.33 1.95
N PHE A 87 -7.57 1.44 3.28
CA PHE A 87 -6.33 1.11 3.98
C PHE A 87 -6.02 -0.40 3.96
N ASP A 88 -7.02 -1.25 4.18
CA ASP A 88 -6.91 -2.71 4.08
C ASP A 88 -6.54 -3.13 2.65
N TYR A 89 -7.23 -2.59 1.64
CA TYR A 89 -6.97 -2.85 0.22
C TYR A 89 -5.50 -2.62 -0.15
N MET A 90 -4.92 -1.49 0.29
CA MET A 90 -3.52 -1.18 0.01
C MET A 90 -2.55 -2.21 0.57
N ILE A 91 -2.84 -2.78 1.75
CA ILE A 91 -1.99 -3.81 2.39
C ILE A 91 -2.22 -5.19 1.76
N GLU A 92 -3.44 -5.49 1.33
CA GLU A 92 -3.80 -6.76 0.70
C GLU A 92 -3.34 -6.88 -0.76
N ASN A 93 -3.30 -5.75 -1.49
CA ASN A 93 -3.15 -5.73 -2.94
C ASN A 93 -1.86 -5.06 -3.42
N THR A 94 -0.99 -4.58 -2.53
CA THR A 94 0.30 -3.96 -2.89
C THR A 94 1.48 -4.72 -2.30
N VAL A 95 2.56 -4.84 -3.07
CA VAL A 95 3.86 -5.37 -2.64
C VAL A 95 4.92 -4.28 -2.69
N PHE A 96 5.75 -4.21 -1.66
CA PHE A 96 6.88 -3.28 -1.60
C PHE A 96 8.04 -3.72 -2.53
N ASP A 97 8.17 -3.08 -3.69
CA ASP A 97 9.25 -3.18 -4.69
C ASP A 97 9.27 -1.88 -5.53
N GLU A 98 10.19 -1.77 -6.47
CA GLU A 98 10.28 -0.64 -7.41
C GLU A 98 9.00 -0.51 -8.26
N PRO A 99 8.43 0.70 -8.40
CA PRO A 99 7.18 0.92 -9.13
C PRO A 99 7.29 0.57 -10.61
N ILE A 100 6.15 0.20 -11.20
CA ILE A 100 6.02 -0.24 -12.59
C ILE A 100 5.07 0.71 -13.33
N GLY A 101 5.44 1.12 -14.55
CA GLY A 101 4.50 1.78 -15.47
C GLY A 101 4.06 3.19 -15.05
N LEU A 102 4.88 3.91 -14.28
CA LEU A 102 4.69 5.34 -13.96
C LEU A 102 4.57 6.25 -15.20
N GLU A 103 4.92 5.75 -16.39
CA GLU A 103 4.77 6.44 -17.68
C GLU A 103 3.59 5.95 -18.53
N LEU A 104 2.81 4.95 -18.10
CA LEU A 104 1.70 4.43 -18.92
C LEU A 104 0.56 5.42 -19.13
N TRP A 105 0.42 6.43 -18.27
CA TRP A 105 -0.49 7.53 -18.53
C TRP A 105 -0.22 8.17 -19.90
N ARG A 106 1.04 8.21 -20.37
CA ARG A 106 1.43 8.83 -21.64
C ARG A 106 0.83 8.16 -22.88
N VAL A 107 0.37 6.92 -22.75
CA VAL A 107 -0.19 6.09 -23.83
C VAL A 107 -1.64 5.62 -23.54
N ARG A 108 -2.15 5.90 -22.33
CA ARG A 108 -3.53 5.60 -21.88
C ARG A 108 -4.36 6.83 -21.53
N ALA A 109 -3.75 8.01 -21.50
CA ALA A 109 -4.41 9.30 -21.34
C ALA A 109 -5.07 9.75 -22.64
N ASP A 110 -6.30 10.23 -22.55
CA ASP A 110 -7.01 10.80 -23.69
C ASP A 110 -6.70 12.32 -23.91
N GLY A 111 -5.75 12.91 -23.17
CA GLY A 111 -5.39 14.33 -23.31
C GLY A 111 -4.04 14.74 -22.71
N GLU A 112 -3.68 16.01 -22.90
CA GLU A 112 -2.28 16.48 -22.97
C GLU A 112 -1.61 16.87 -21.64
N GLU A 113 -2.36 17.03 -20.54
CA GLU A 113 -1.81 17.48 -19.26
C GLU A 113 -1.11 16.32 -18.52
N ALA A 114 0.12 16.52 -18.05
CA ALA A 114 0.84 15.52 -17.28
C ALA A 114 0.24 15.39 -15.86
N PRO A 115 0.17 14.18 -15.27
CA PRO A 115 -0.21 14.01 -13.88
C PRO A 115 0.79 14.72 -12.96
N THR A 116 0.28 15.23 -11.84
CA THR A 116 1.12 15.64 -10.69
C THR A 116 1.94 14.48 -10.15
N PHE A 117 2.94 14.76 -9.31
CA PHE A 117 3.75 13.73 -8.64
C PHE A 117 2.88 12.67 -7.94
N VAL A 118 1.91 13.09 -7.13
CA VAL A 118 0.99 12.18 -6.40
C VAL A 118 0.16 11.35 -7.38
N GLU A 119 -0.41 11.98 -8.41
CA GLU A 119 -1.16 11.28 -9.45
C GLU A 119 -0.29 10.25 -10.19
N GLN A 120 0.97 10.57 -10.47
CA GLN A 120 1.90 9.65 -11.14
C GLN A 120 2.28 8.46 -10.25
N ARG A 121 2.64 8.69 -8.98
CA ARG A 121 3.03 7.62 -8.04
C ARG A 121 1.87 6.67 -7.71
N ALA A 122 0.63 7.16 -7.70
CA ALA A 122 -0.55 6.32 -7.49
C ALA A 122 -0.78 5.26 -8.60
N LEU A 123 -0.24 5.45 -9.81
CA LEU A 123 -0.46 4.53 -10.94
C LEU A 123 0.04 3.10 -10.66
N SER A 124 1.20 2.96 -10.01
CA SER A 124 1.84 1.64 -9.87
C SER A 124 1.09 0.71 -8.89
N PRO A 125 0.71 1.15 -7.67
CA PRO A 125 -0.10 0.32 -6.78
C PRO A 125 -1.47 0.02 -7.36
N LEU A 126 -2.18 1.05 -7.87
CA LEU A 126 -3.55 0.89 -8.37
C LEU A 126 -3.63 -0.04 -9.60
N ARG A 127 -2.62 -0.01 -10.48
CA ARG A 127 -2.65 -0.83 -11.71
C ARG A 127 -1.95 -2.19 -11.57
N PHE A 128 -0.93 -2.30 -10.72
CA PHE A 128 -0.01 -3.44 -10.70
C PHE A 128 0.25 -4.04 -9.32
N GLY A 129 -0.28 -3.44 -8.24
CA GLY A 129 -0.08 -3.93 -6.89
C GLY A 129 1.39 -3.87 -6.45
N VAL A 130 2.11 -2.82 -6.83
CA VAL A 130 3.53 -2.67 -6.47
C VAL A 130 3.94 -1.20 -6.29
N GLY A 131 4.80 -0.92 -5.32
CA GLY A 131 5.42 0.40 -5.16
C GLY A 131 6.16 0.59 -3.83
N MET A 132 6.73 1.78 -3.66
CA MET A 132 7.42 2.24 -2.46
C MET A 132 6.50 3.06 -1.54
N CYS A 133 7.02 3.64 -0.45
CA CYS A 133 6.22 4.37 0.53
C CYS A 133 5.48 5.57 -0.08
N GLU A 134 6.11 6.30 -1.00
CA GLU A 134 5.48 7.38 -1.75
C GLU A 134 4.36 6.90 -2.69
N ASP A 135 4.46 5.69 -3.24
CA ASP A 135 3.39 5.10 -4.06
C ASP A 135 2.21 4.67 -3.20
N TYR A 136 2.47 3.97 -2.08
CA TYR A 136 1.43 3.56 -1.11
C TYR A 136 0.67 4.79 -0.58
N ALA A 137 1.40 5.85 -0.20
CA ALA A 137 0.84 7.09 0.31
C ALA A 137 0.00 7.83 -0.75
N ALA A 138 0.47 7.86 -2.00
CA ALA A 138 -0.22 8.50 -3.10
C ALA A 138 -1.51 7.74 -3.50
N ALA A 139 -1.42 6.44 -3.72
CA ALA A 139 -2.56 5.60 -4.06
C ALA A 139 -3.64 5.62 -2.95
N LEU A 140 -3.24 5.53 -1.69
CA LEU A 140 -4.17 5.64 -0.56
C LEU A 140 -4.83 7.02 -0.50
N ALA A 141 -4.09 8.11 -0.69
CA ALA A 141 -4.66 9.46 -0.70
C ALA A 141 -5.72 9.63 -1.79
N LEU A 142 -5.44 9.16 -3.01
CA LEU A 142 -6.40 9.27 -4.12
C LEU A 142 -7.61 8.34 -3.97
N LEU A 143 -7.45 7.13 -3.44
CA LEU A 143 -8.59 6.25 -3.11
C LEU A 143 -9.52 6.90 -2.08
N LEU A 144 -8.97 7.49 -1.02
CA LEU A 144 -9.76 8.18 0.00
C LEU A 144 -10.50 9.39 -0.57
N GLN A 145 -9.86 10.17 -1.45
CA GLN A 145 -10.49 11.26 -2.19
C GLN A 145 -11.61 10.76 -3.11
N GLY A 146 -11.39 9.67 -3.86
CA GLY A 146 -12.41 9.02 -4.70
C GLY A 146 -13.61 8.50 -3.89
N LEU A 147 -13.39 8.10 -2.64
CA LEU A 147 -14.44 7.72 -1.69
C LEU A 147 -15.18 8.90 -1.03
N GLY A 148 -14.80 10.13 -1.39
CA GLY A 148 -15.41 11.39 -0.94
C GLY A 148 -14.87 11.92 0.39
N LEU A 149 -13.67 11.49 0.82
CA LEU A 149 -13.02 11.96 2.03
C LEU A 149 -11.99 13.06 1.72
N GLU A 150 -11.82 14.02 2.62
CA GLU A 150 -10.66 14.93 2.58
C GLU A 150 -9.41 14.11 2.97
N ALA A 151 -8.44 13.98 2.07
CA ALA A 151 -7.19 13.26 2.32
C ALA A 151 -5.99 13.95 1.66
N GLU A 152 -4.83 13.83 2.28
CA GLU A 152 -3.59 14.51 1.90
C GLU A 152 -2.41 13.51 1.85
N TYR A 153 -1.54 13.67 0.85
CA TYR A 153 -0.24 13.02 0.80
C TYR A 153 0.70 13.74 1.77
N VAL A 154 1.34 12.99 2.67
CA VAL A 154 2.20 13.55 3.72
C VAL A 154 3.62 13.03 3.54
N PRO A 155 4.54 13.89 3.09
CA PRO A 155 5.94 13.57 3.09
C PRO A 155 6.60 13.83 4.45
N GLY A 156 7.69 13.12 4.71
CA GLY A 156 8.55 13.39 5.84
C GLY A 156 9.71 12.41 5.94
N LEU A 157 10.13 12.16 7.18
CA LEU A 157 11.14 11.17 7.52
C LEU A 157 10.57 10.14 8.49
N THR A 158 11.08 8.91 8.44
CA THR A 158 10.84 7.87 9.46
C THR A 158 12.16 7.23 9.90
N TYR A 159 12.15 6.49 11.01
CA TYR A 159 13.33 5.75 11.45
C TYR A 159 13.42 4.38 10.77
N SER A 160 14.53 4.15 10.05
CA SER A 160 14.93 2.83 9.54
C SER A 160 15.15 1.81 10.67
N LEU A 161 15.22 0.51 10.32
CA LEU A 161 15.56 -0.56 11.26
C LEU A 161 16.94 -0.39 11.91
N GLN A 162 17.83 0.38 11.28
CA GLN A 162 19.17 0.72 11.76
C GLN A 162 19.17 1.95 12.69
N GLY A 163 18.03 2.62 12.87
CA GLY A 163 17.88 3.81 13.73
C GLY A 163 18.28 5.13 13.08
N ASN A 164 18.59 5.15 11.79
CA ASN A 164 18.80 6.37 11.01
C ASN A 164 17.47 6.91 10.51
N LEU A 165 17.32 8.25 10.45
CA LEU A 165 16.23 8.87 9.70
C LEU A 165 16.43 8.63 8.21
N VAL A 166 15.35 8.27 7.52
CA VAL A 166 15.28 8.07 6.07
C VAL A 166 14.00 8.69 5.53
N ASP A 167 14.03 9.05 4.24
CA ASP A 167 12.88 9.61 3.52
C ASP A 167 11.70 8.65 3.58
N HIS A 168 10.50 9.20 3.80
CA HIS A 168 9.28 8.42 3.94
C HIS A 168 8.05 9.25 3.56
N ALA A 169 6.95 8.56 3.26
CA ALA A 169 5.67 9.17 2.96
C ALA A 169 4.51 8.29 3.45
N TRP A 170 3.42 8.95 3.85
CA TRP A 170 2.17 8.32 4.29
C TRP A 170 0.99 9.22 3.94
N THR A 171 -0.21 8.85 4.38
CA THR A 171 -1.45 9.59 4.08
C THR A 171 -2.04 10.19 5.36
N MET A 172 -2.69 11.34 5.25
CA MET A 172 -3.62 11.84 6.27
C MET A 172 -5.04 11.89 5.70
N VAL A 173 -6.02 11.65 6.55
CA VAL A 173 -7.45 11.66 6.18
C VAL A 173 -8.27 12.32 7.27
N LYS A 174 -9.36 12.96 6.85
CA LYS A 174 -10.37 13.52 7.74
C LYS A 174 -11.55 12.55 7.82
N VAL A 175 -11.91 12.16 9.03
CA VAL A 175 -13.08 11.30 9.33
C VAL A 175 -13.87 11.93 10.47
N ASP A 176 -15.17 12.06 10.30
CA ASP A 176 -16.10 12.72 11.22
C ASP A 176 -15.64 14.14 11.63
N GLY A 177 -14.98 14.83 10.69
CA GLY A 177 -14.43 16.18 10.86
C GLY A 177 -13.08 16.26 11.61
N VAL A 178 -12.47 15.12 11.98
CA VAL A 178 -11.18 15.04 12.68
C VAL A 178 -10.12 14.46 11.75
N TRP A 179 -8.92 15.04 11.72
CA TRP A 179 -7.79 14.53 10.96
C TRP A 179 -7.06 13.40 11.68
N TYR A 180 -6.58 12.44 10.89
CA TYR A 180 -5.80 11.28 11.34
C TYR A 180 -4.73 10.88 10.33
N HIS A 181 -3.64 10.30 10.83
CA HIS A 181 -2.60 9.66 10.04
C HIS A 181 -2.90 8.19 9.74
N LEU A 182 -2.64 7.79 8.50
CA LEU A 182 -2.68 6.43 7.96
C LEU A 182 -1.35 6.14 7.23
N ASP A 183 -0.55 5.21 7.73
CA ASP A 183 0.64 4.71 7.04
C ASP A 183 0.47 3.22 6.70
N SER A 184 0.05 2.95 5.47
CA SER A 184 -0.21 1.61 4.95
C SER A 184 1.08 0.83 4.66
N GLN A 185 2.19 1.50 4.34
CA GLN A 185 3.45 0.83 4.00
C GLN A 185 4.18 0.31 5.25
N LEU A 186 4.22 1.09 6.34
CA LEU A 186 4.74 0.60 7.61
C LEU A 186 3.78 -0.40 8.27
N GLU A 187 2.47 -0.30 8.03
CA GLU A 187 1.52 -1.33 8.45
C GLU A 187 1.74 -2.65 7.69
N ASP A 188 1.85 -2.65 6.36
CA ASP A 188 2.21 -3.85 5.56
C ASP A 188 3.49 -4.50 6.11
N ASN A 189 4.57 -3.72 6.26
CA ASN A 189 5.84 -4.22 6.77
C ASN A 189 5.74 -4.96 8.12
N VAL A 190 4.83 -4.58 9.02
CA VAL A 190 4.57 -5.30 10.28
C VAL A 190 3.47 -6.37 10.16
N SER A 191 2.62 -6.27 9.13
CA SER A 191 1.50 -7.18 8.83
C SER A 191 1.92 -8.43 8.06
N ARG A 192 3.14 -8.47 7.50
CA ARG A 192 3.84 -9.67 6.96
C ARG A 192 3.86 -10.90 7.88
N ASN A 193 3.38 -10.78 9.11
CA ASN A 193 3.03 -11.86 10.03
C ASN A 193 1.58 -12.38 9.85
N GLY A 194 0.96 -12.19 8.67
CA GLY A 194 -0.36 -12.70 8.29
C GLY A 194 -1.58 -11.94 8.80
N ALA A 195 -1.43 -10.73 9.37
CA ALA A 195 -2.57 -9.95 9.86
C ALA A 195 -2.27 -8.45 10.01
N ILE A 196 -3.23 -7.62 9.60
CA ILE A 196 -3.28 -6.17 9.81
C ILE A 196 -3.62 -5.89 11.27
N ARG A 197 -2.82 -5.04 11.94
CA ARG A 197 -2.95 -4.75 13.38
C ARG A 197 -3.31 -3.30 13.69
N TYR A 198 -3.44 -2.47 12.66
CA TYR A 198 -3.86 -1.07 12.76
C TYR A 198 -2.98 -0.26 13.72
N ARG A 199 -1.67 -0.55 13.73
CA ARG A 199 -0.63 0.19 14.47
C ARG A 199 -0.41 1.59 13.91
N TYR A 200 -0.64 1.78 12.61
CA TYR A 200 -0.49 3.05 11.90
C TYR A 200 -1.79 3.56 11.26
N PHE A 201 -2.92 2.93 11.53
CA PHE A 201 -4.25 3.37 11.09
C PHE A 201 -4.89 4.31 12.12
N MET A 202 -5.45 5.43 11.65
CA MET A 202 -6.19 6.42 12.45
C MET A 202 -5.44 6.97 13.67
N LYS A 203 -4.22 7.46 13.47
CA LYS A 203 -3.32 7.95 14.54
C LYS A 203 -3.24 9.47 14.65
N SER A 204 -3.00 9.95 15.87
CA SER A 204 -2.69 11.34 16.20
C SER A 204 -1.26 11.75 15.87
N ASP A 205 -1.02 13.06 15.86
CA ASP A 205 0.32 13.67 15.80
C ASP A 205 1.21 13.06 16.90
N ALA A 206 0.68 12.97 18.12
CA ALA A 206 1.38 12.43 19.29
C ALA A 206 1.72 10.94 19.16
N SER A 207 0.95 10.18 18.37
CA SER A 207 1.24 8.78 18.09
C SER A 207 2.25 8.59 16.95
N MET A 208 2.17 9.41 15.89
CA MET A 208 3.08 9.33 14.76
C MET A 208 4.46 9.92 15.06
N ALA A 209 4.54 11.02 15.83
CA ALA A 209 5.79 11.68 16.23
C ALA A 209 6.74 10.82 17.09
N ARG A 210 6.35 9.59 17.44
CA ARG A 210 7.24 8.58 18.05
C ARG A 210 8.20 7.95 17.04
N SER A 211 7.89 7.99 15.74
CA SER A 211 8.73 7.44 14.67
C SER A 211 8.83 8.33 13.43
N HIS A 212 7.92 9.29 13.26
CA HIS A 212 7.81 10.15 12.08
C HIS A 212 8.18 11.60 12.37
N VAL A 213 8.70 12.29 11.36
CA VAL A 213 9.01 13.73 11.39
C VAL A 213 8.49 14.37 10.11
N TRP A 214 7.59 15.36 10.22
CA TRP A 214 6.93 16.01 9.07
C TRP A 214 6.59 17.48 9.34
N GLY A 215 6.23 18.21 8.28
CA GLY A 215 5.70 19.57 8.37
C GLY A 215 6.55 20.49 9.24
N GLN A 216 5.91 21.16 10.19
CA GLN A 216 6.60 22.09 11.10
C GLN A 216 7.70 21.44 11.97
N SER A 217 7.56 20.15 12.32
CA SER A 217 8.58 19.43 13.09
C SER A 217 9.82 19.09 12.26
N LEU A 218 9.62 18.83 10.97
CA LEU A 218 10.71 18.62 10.01
C LEU A 218 11.44 19.94 9.72
N ILE A 219 10.71 21.04 9.53
CA ILE A 219 11.32 22.38 9.42
C ILE A 219 12.14 22.72 10.68
N GLY A 220 11.59 22.44 11.86
CA GLY A 220 12.26 22.67 13.14
C GLY A 220 13.45 21.74 13.44
N SER A 221 13.69 20.71 12.62
CA SER A 221 14.77 19.74 12.84
C SER A 221 16.16 20.26 12.52
N GLY A 222 16.26 21.27 11.64
CA GLY A 222 17.54 21.77 11.11
C GLY A 222 18.24 20.82 10.12
N LEU A 223 17.53 19.80 9.61
CA LEU A 223 18.06 18.82 8.64
C LEU A 223 17.99 19.31 7.18
N LEU A 224 17.13 20.29 6.88
CA LEU A 224 16.78 20.70 5.52
C LEU A 224 17.39 22.05 5.11
N THR A 225 17.58 22.27 3.80
CA THR A 225 17.97 23.57 3.25
C THR A 225 16.84 24.61 3.36
N PRO A 226 17.12 25.92 3.25
CA PRO A 226 16.09 26.96 3.25
C PRO A 226 15.02 26.75 2.16
N GLU A 227 15.41 26.23 0.99
CA GLU A 227 14.51 25.95 -0.13
C GLU A 227 13.55 24.80 0.19
N GLN A 228 14.05 23.69 0.75
CA GLN A 228 13.24 22.56 1.20
C GLN A 228 12.27 22.97 2.32
N ASN A 229 12.71 23.83 3.25
CA ASN A 229 11.83 24.36 4.29
C ASN A 229 10.70 25.22 3.71
N ALA A 230 11.01 26.09 2.73
CA ALA A 230 10.00 26.91 2.05
C ALA A 230 8.99 26.05 1.26
N GLU A 231 9.46 24.98 0.62
CA GLU A 231 8.58 24.01 -0.06
C GLU A 231 7.58 23.36 0.90
N ILE A 232 8.01 22.97 2.11
CA ILE A 232 7.12 22.46 3.17
C ILE A 232 6.14 23.54 3.63
N GLU A 233 6.61 24.76 3.89
CA GLU A 233 5.77 25.87 4.37
C GLU A 233 4.67 26.26 3.38
N GLU A 234 4.93 26.14 2.07
CA GLU A 234 3.98 26.46 1.02
C GLU A 234 3.04 25.29 0.66
N ASN A 235 3.53 24.04 0.67
CA ASN A 235 2.81 22.90 0.07
C ASN A 235 2.52 21.71 1.01
N PHE A 236 3.24 21.57 2.13
CA PHE A 236 3.20 20.34 2.96
C PHE A 236 3.04 20.60 4.48
N LEU A 237 2.40 21.71 4.84
CA LEU A 237 1.93 21.95 6.21
C LEU A 237 0.64 21.15 6.49
N ALA A 238 0.83 19.95 7.04
CA ALA A 238 -0.26 19.06 7.42
C ALA A 238 -1.17 19.65 8.53
N PRO A 239 -2.49 19.36 8.52
CA PRO A 239 -3.38 19.67 9.63
C PRO A 239 -3.03 18.87 10.90
N SER A 240 -3.52 19.29 12.07
CA SER A 240 -3.24 18.58 13.33
C SER A 240 -4.24 17.45 13.58
N CYS A 241 -3.72 16.27 13.95
CA CYS A 241 -4.47 15.09 14.36
C CYS A 241 -4.48 14.99 15.91
N PRO A 242 -5.54 15.43 16.61
CA PRO A 242 -5.50 15.69 18.05
C PRO A 242 -5.53 14.45 18.94
N GLN A 243 -6.04 13.30 18.45
CA GLN A 243 -6.24 12.08 19.23
C GLN A 243 -6.26 10.84 18.34
N ASP A 244 -5.88 9.68 18.89
CA ASP A 244 -6.02 8.39 18.20
C ASP A 244 -7.50 7.98 18.14
N CYS A 245 -7.94 7.38 17.04
CA CYS A 245 -9.21 6.65 17.00
C CYS A 245 -9.02 5.25 17.66
N PRO A 246 -10.05 4.66 18.31
CA PRO A 246 -9.95 3.31 18.84
C PRO A 246 -9.53 2.29 17.78
N THR A 247 -8.45 1.55 18.05
CA THR A 247 -7.93 0.53 17.14
C THR A 247 -8.99 -0.55 16.87
N PRO A 248 -9.36 -0.84 15.61
CA PRO A 248 -10.30 -1.91 15.28
C PRO A 248 -9.67 -3.30 15.53
N PRO A 249 -10.48 -4.38 15.56
CA PRO A 249 -9.97 -5.75 15.66
C PRO A 249 -8.99 -6.09 14.53
N GLU A 250 -7.98 -6.93 14.81
CA GLU A 250 -7.03 -7.40 13.79
C GLU A 250 -7.74 -8.07 12.61
N HIS A 251 -7.27 -7.80 11.39
CA HIS A 251 -7.77 -8.45 10.18
C HIS A 251 -6.75 -9.48 9.68
N VAL A 252 -7.17 -10.74 9.52
CA VAL A 252 -6.30 -11.82 9.06
C VAL A 252 -6.25 -11.80 7.54
N LEU A 253 -5.04 -11.61 6.99
CA LEU A 253 -4.81 -11.55 5.55
C LEU A 253 -5.00 -12.93 4.92
N ALA A 254 -5.60 -12.97 3.73
CA ALA A 254 -5.59 -14.17 2.90
C ALA A 254 -4.19 -14.40 2.29
N GLU A 255 -3.78 -15.66 2.12
CA GLU A 255 -2.56 -15.98 1.38
C GLU A 255 -2.81 -15.78 -0.13
N ALA A 256 -2.40 -14.63 -0.67
CA ALA A 256 -2.37 -14.35 -2.10
C ALA A 256 -0.96 -14.55 -2.69
N PRO A 257 -0.82 -15.09 -3.92
CA PRO A 257 0.47 -15.18 -4.57
C PRO A 257 0.96 -13.79 -5.01
N ALA A 258 2.22 -13.47 -4.72
CA ALA A 258 2.82 -12.20 -5.12
C ALA A 258 2.81 -12.01 -6.66
N PRO A 259 2.66 -10.77 -7.16
CA PRO A 259 2.64 -10.48 -8.58
C PRO A 259 3.97 -10.86 -9.28
N ASN A 260 3.88 -11.35 -10.51
CA ASN A 260 5.06 -11.67 -11.33
C ASN A 260 5.68 -10.37 -11.89
N LEU A 261 6.51 -9.71 -11.07
CA LEU A 261 7.12 -8.42 -11.40
C LEU A 261 7.93 -8.45 -12.72
N PRO A 262 8.74 -9.49 -13.05
CA PRO A 262 9.39 -9.57 -14.35
C PRO A 262 8.42 -9.58 -15.54
N ALA A 263 7.30 -10.31 -15.46
CA ALA A 263 6.28 -10.32 -16.51
C ALA A 263 5.56 -8.98 -16.62
N LEU A 264 5.26 -8.32 -15.50
CA LEU A 264 4.70 -6.97 -15.47
C LEU A 264 5.64 -5.94 -16.11
N LYS A 265 6.92 -5.92 -15.69
CA LYS A 265 7.98 -5.07 -16.27
C LYS A 265 8.23 -5.39 -17.76
N GLN A 266 7.89 -6.59 -18.24
CA GLN A 266 7.88 -6.91 -19.68
C GLN A 266 6.66 -6.33 -20.40
N ARG A 267 5.44 -6.60 -19.93
CA ARG A 267 4.20 -6.10 -20.56
C ARG A 267 4.19 -4.57 -20.73
N VAL A 268 4.61 -3.83 -19.71
CA VAL A 268 4.70 -2.36 -19.78
C VAL A 268 5.68 -1.89 -20.87
N ARG A 269 6.82 -2.57 -21.05
CA ARG A 269 7.77 -2.24 -22.13
C ARG A 269 7.22 -2.59 -23.51
N GLU A 270 6.50 -3.70 -23.63
CA GLU A 270 5.86 -4.11 -24.88
C GLU A 270 4.75 -3.16 -25.30
N GLU A 271 3.95 -2.67 -24.34
CA GLU A 271 2.90 -1.68 -24.55
C GLU A 271 3.45 -0.32 -25.02
N LEU A 272 4.45 0.22 -24.29
CA LEU A 272 5.10 1.48 -24.69
C LEU A 272 5.76 1.36 -26.07
N ALA A 273 6.46 0.25 -26.35
CA ALA A 273 7.09 0.03 -27.66
C ALA A 273 6.08 -0.15 -28.80
N ALA A 274 4.91 -0.75 -28.53
CA ALA A 274 3.83 -0.84 -29.50
C ALA A 274 3.26 0.55 -29.84
N TYR A 275 2.99 1.37 -28.81
CA TYR A 275 2.56 2.75 -29.01
C TYR A 275 3.56 3.57 -29.82
N GLU A 276 4.86 3.52 -29.46
CA GLU A 276 5.92 4.24 -30.18
C GLU A 276 6.10 3.76 -31.63
N SER A 277 5.83 2.48 -31.91
CA SER A 277 5.87 1.95 -33.28
C SER A 277 4.73 2.44 -34.17
N GLU A 278 3.62 2.90 -33.59
CA GLU A 278 2.46 3.42 -34.33
C GLU A 278 2.43 4.95 -34.38
N HIS A 279 2.77 5.60 -33.27
CA HIS A 279 2.63 7.05 -33.06
C HIS A 279 3.97 7.82 -33.13
N GLY A 280 5.10 7.11 -33.15
CA GLY A 280 6.44 7.68 -33.05
C GLY A 280 6.94 7.75 -31.61
N ALA A 281 8.26 7.97 -31.46
CA ALA A 281 8.92 7.99 -30.16
C ALA A 281 8.31 9.03 -29.22
N LEU A 282 8.09 8.64 -27.96
CA LEU A 282 7.60 9.51 -26.91
C LEU A 282 8.63 10.61 -26.63
N PRO A 283 8.21 11.89 -26.46
CA PRO A 283 9.15 12.98 -26.21
C PRO A 283 9.91 12.77 -24.89
N PRO A 284 11.16 13.22 -24.73
CA PRO A 284 11.81 13.21 -23.43
C PRO A 284 11.01 14.09 -22.45
N MET A 285 10.94 13.65 -21.19
CA MET A 285 10.22 14.35 -20.13
C MET A 285 11.13 14.39 -18.90
N GLU A 286 11.17 15.54 -18.24
CA GLU A 286 11.74 15.62 -16.90
C GLU A 286 10.75 14.93 -15.93
N PRO A 287 11.18 13.95 -15.11
CA PRO A 287 10.29 13.31 -14.15
C PRO A 287 9.70 14.37 -13.21
N SER A 288 8.45 14.16 -12.76
CA SER A 288 7.87 15.01 -11.74
C SER A 288 8.78 14.97 -10.50
N ALA A 289 9.31 16.13 -10.10
CA ALA A 289 10.28 16.18 -9.02
C ALA A 289 9.59 15.63 -7.75
N PRO A 290 10.18 14.63 -7.06
CA PRO A 290 9.70 14.27 -5.75
C PRO A 290 9.84 15.51 -4.87
N PRO A 291 8.83 15.83 -4.04
CA PRO A 291 8.95 16.98 -3.19
C PRO A 291 10.12 16.75 -2.21
N LEU A 292 10.90 17.80 -1.90
CA LEU A 292 12.32 17.61 -1.56
C LEU A 292 12.58 17.37 -0.06
N PHE A 293 12.53 16.12 0.40
CA PHE A 293 12.73 15.78 1.85
C PHE A 293 14.08 15.15 2.19
N GLY A 294 14.87 14.78 1.20
CA GLY A 294 16.14 14.10 1.39
C GLY A 294 17.22 14.92 2.08
N LEU A 295 17.96 14.27 2.99
CA LEU A 295 19.27 14.73 3.50
C LEU A 295 20.36 14.73 2.42
N ALA A 296 20.18 13.89 1.40
CA ALA A 296 20.75 13.95 0.07
C ALA A 296 19.72 13.31 -0.88
N GLY A 297 19.70 13.68 -2.16
CA GLY A 297 18.66 13.18 -3.08
C GLY A 297 18.74 11.66 -3.28
N PHE A 298 17.63 10.97 -2.98
CA PHE A 298 17.26 9.58 -3.31
C PHE A 298 18.36 8.49 -3.29
N GLY A 299 18.18 7.55 -2.35
CA GLY A 299 18.84 6.24 -2.37
C GLY A 299 20.18 6.17 -1.63
N PRO A 300 20.68 4.94 -1.34
CA PRO A 300 22.10 4.77 -1.03
C PRO A 300 22.92 5.21 -2.25
N GLU A 301 24.11 5.77 -2.02
CA GLU A 301 25.08 5.97 -3.11
C GLU A 301 25.35 4.62 -3.79
N ASP A 302 25.31 4.58 -5.13
CA ASP A 302 25.73 3.41 -5.92
C ASP A 302 27.22 3.11 -5.64
N GLU A 303 27.51 2.27 -4.65
CA GLU A 303 28.84 1.69 -4.46
C GLU A 303 29.12 0.69 -5.60
N GLY A 304 29.79 1.18 -6.64
CA GLY A 304 30.25 0.40 -7.80
C GLY A 304 31.54 -0.41 -7.58
#